data_AF-A0A8X6TN87-F1
#
_entry.id   AF-A0A8X6TN87-F1
#
_cell.length_a   1.000
_cell.length_b   1.000
_cell.length_c   1.000
_cell.angle_alpha   90.00
_cell.angle_beta   90.00
_cell.angle_gamma   90.00
#
_symmetry.space_group_name_H-M   'P 1'
#
loop_
_entity.id
_entity.type
_entity.pdbx_description
1 polymer ?
#
loop_
_entity_poly.entity_id
_entity_poly.type
_entity_poly.pdbx_seq_one_letter_code
_entity_poly.pdbx_strand_id
1 'polypeptide(L)'
;MIVLSRIQKDPMDLETFLQNRITILQENTSINYWSHMTSEESSTDILSRGMDPDKLINNRLWFNGSTLLSDSVYPKNVIPMSNEYKEFKAEFKKCQCGEPKTFSCF
;
A
#
# COMPACT_ATOMS: atom_id res chain seq x y z
N MET A 1 -2.47 0.65 -7.49
CA MET A 1 -1.80 -0.26 -6.52
C MET A 1 -0.25 -0.10 -6.51
N ILE A 2 0.29 0.92 -5.82
CA ILE A 2 1.72 1.31 -5.97
C ILE A 2 2.70 0.35 -5.26
N VAL A 3 2.41 -0.01 -4.01
CA VAL A 3 3.34 -0.79 -3.17
C VAL A 3 3.48 -2.22 -3.71
N LEU A 4 2.37 -2.90 -3.98
CA LEU A 4 2.43 -4.27 -4.51
C LEU A 4 3.10 -4.32 -5.89
N SER A 5 2.89 -3.32 -6.76
CA SER A 5 3.63 -3.23 -8.02
C SER A 5 5.15 -3.13 -7.82
N ARG A 6 5.61 -2.38 -6.80
CA ARG A 6 7.04 -2.30 -6.46
C ARG A 6 7.58 -3.62 -5.91
N ILE A 7 6.80 -4.34 -5.10
CA ILE A 7 7.16 -5.66 -4.56
C ILE A 7 7.30 -6.71 -5.67
N GLN A 8 6.53 -6.58 -6.76
CA GLN A 8 6.58 -7.51 -7.89
C GLN A 8 7.68 -7.21 -8.91
N LYS A 9 8.33 -6.05 -8.84
CA LYS A 9 9.41 -5.66 -9.76
C LYS A 9 10.74 -6.30 -9.37
N ASP A 10 11.63 -6.37 -10.35
CA ASP A 10 13.05 -6.62 -10.09
C ASP A 10 13.61 -5.47 -9.23
N PRO A 11 14.25 -5.74 -8.08
CA PRO A 11 14.87 -4.70 -7.26
C PRO A 11 15.83 -3.79 -8.02
N MET A 12 16.51 -4.29 -9.07
CA MET A 12 17.46 -3.54 -9.88
C MET A 12 16.80 -2.39 -10.67
N ASP A 13 15.49 -2.46 -10.90
CA ASP A 13 14.71 -1.42 -11.59
C ASP A 13 14.23 -0.29 -10.64
N LEU A 14 14.60 -0.35 -9.35
CA LEU A 14 14.13 0.57 -8.31
C LEU A 14 15.26 1.47 -7.78
N GLU A 15 14.88 2.64 -7.25
CA GLU A 15 15.81 3.52 -6.55
C GLU A 15 16.43 2.81 -5.35
N THR A 16 17.70 3.10 -5.02
CA THR A 16 18.50 2.37 -4.02
C THR A 16 17.78 2.10 -2.69
N PHE A 17 17.01 3.07 -2.18
CA PHE A 17 16.23 2.89 -0.95
C PHE A 17 15.15 1.80 -1.09
N LEU A 18 14.42 1.80 -2.20
CA LEU A 18 13.40 0.81 -2.50
C LEU A 18 14.04 -0.53 -2.87
N GLN A 19 15.07 -0.53 -3.70
CA GLN A 19 15.85 -1.73 -4.06
C GLN A 19 16.25 -2.51 -2.81
N ASN A 20 16.97 -1.88 -1.87
CA ASN A 20 17.44 -2.54 -0.65
C ASN A 20 16.29 -3.17 0.15
N ARG A 21 15.16 -2.47 0.27
CA ARG A 21 13.99 -2.97 1.01
C ARG A 21 13.28 -4.11 0.29
N ILE A 22 13.11 -3.99 -1.02
CA ILE A 22 12.41 -4.99 -1.83
C ILE A 22 13.25 -6.26 -1.95
N THR A 23 14.58 -6.16 -2.07
CA THR A 23 15.50 -7.30 -1.97
C THR A 23 15.28 -8.08 -0.67
N ILE A 24 15.36 -7.38 0.48
CA ILE A 24 15.13 -8.04 1.79
C ILE A 24 13.74 -8.68 1.84
N LEU A 25 12.70 -8.00 1.35
CA LEU A 25 11.33 -8.55 1.35
C LEU A 25 11.20 -9.81 0.50
N GLN A 26 11.76 -9.81 -0.71
CA GLN A 26 11.71 -10.94 -1.65
C GLN A 26 12.58 -12.13 -1.18
N GLU A 27 13.66 -11.87 -0.44
CA GLU A 27 14.48 -12.92 0.18
C GLU A 27 13.78 -13.60 1.37
N ASN A 28 13.00 -12.82 2.15
CA ASN A 28 12.35 -13.32 3.37
C ASN A 28 10.93 -13.85 3.14
N THR A 29 10.27 -13.49 2.04
CA THR A 29 8.86 -13.85 1.77
C THR A 29 8.63 -14.16 0.30
N SER A 30 7.69 -15.07 0.01
CA SER A 30 7.26 -15.30 -1.38
C SER A 30 6.45 -14.12 -1.89
N ILE A 31 6.79 -13.60 -3.07
CA ILE A 31 6.05 -12.53 -3.75
C ILE A 31 4.55 -12.89 -3.88
N ASN A 32 4.23 -14.18 -4.02
CA ASN A 32 2.86 -14.67 -4.16
C ASN A 32 2.02 -14.54 -2.88
N TYR A 33 2.64 -14.27 -1.73
CA TYR A 33 1.93 -13.99 -0.48
C TYR A 33 1.49 -12.53 -0.36
N TRP A 34 2.00 -11.65 -1.22
CA TRP A 34 1.63 -10.24 -1.19
C TRP A 34 0.45 -9.98 -2.12
N SER A 35 -0.59 -9.38 -1.56
CA SER A 35 -1.83 -9.06 -2.25
C SER A 35 -2.34 -7.69 -1.81
N HIS A 36 -3.15 -7.07 -2.67
CA HIS A 36 -3.79 -5.81 -2.33
C HIS A 36 -5.11 -6.07 -1.62
N MET A 37 -5.27 -5.43 -0.46
CA MET A 37 -6.54 -5.30 0.23
C MET A 37 -7.12 -3.92 -0.08
N THR A 38 -8.42 -3.84 -0.35
CA THR A 38 -9.09 -2.56 -0.57
C THR A 38 -9.13 -1.75 0.72
N SER A 39 -9.19 -0.42 0.63
CA SER A 39 -9.19 0.45 1.82
C SER A 39 -10.38 0.18 2.74
N GLU A 40 -11.52 -0.24 2.21
CA GLU A 40 -12.72 -0.59 2.97
C GLU A 40 -12.53 -1.83 3.83
N GLU A 41 -11.55 -2.68 3.51
CA GLU A 41 -11.26 -3.95 4.20
C GLU A 41 -10.05 -3.83 5.13
N SER A 42 -9.29 -2.73 5.04
CA SER A 42 -8.14 -2.45 5.91
C SER A 42 -8.60 -1.88 7.24
N SER A 43 -8.47 -2.64 8.32
CA SER A 43 -8.71 -2.13 9.68
C SER A 43 -7.73 -1.02 10.07
N THR A 44 -6.52 -1.03 9.53
CA THR A 44 -5.52 0.03 9.75
C THR A 44 -5.95 1.37 9.15
N ASP A 45 -6.67 1.35 8.03
CA ASP A 45 -7.17 2.56 7.36
C ASP A 45 -8.19 3.30 8.22
N ILE A 46 -8.97 2.57 9.04
CA ILE A 46 -9.93 3.16 9.99
C ILE A 46 -9.23 4.14 10.93
N LEU A 47 -8.10 3.74 11.52
CA LEU A 47 -7.36 4.61 12.44
C LEU A 47 -6.58 5.69 11.70
N SER A 48 -5.89 5.35 10.61
CA SER A 48 -5.05 6.32 9.90
C SER A 48 -5.85 7.46 9.26
N ARG A 49 -7.15 7.24 8.96
CA ARG A 49 -8.08 8.27 8.48
C ARG A 49 -8.72 9.11 9.59
N GLY A 50 -8.45 8.79 10.86
CA GLY A 50 -8.99 9.54 12.00
C GLY A 50 -10.45 9.24 12.30
N MET A 51 -10.82 7.96 12.40
CA MET A 51 -12.17 7.58 12.83
C MET A 51 -12.51 8.15 14.21
N ASP A 52 -13.73 8.65 14.32
CA ASP A 52 -14.31 9.10 15.58
C ASP A 52 -14.30 7.98 16.64
N PRO A 53 -13.78 8.21 17.85
CA PRO A 53 -13.71 7.21 18.91
C PRO A 53 -15.05 6.55 19.25
N ASP A 54 -16.16 7.31 19.23
CA ASP A 54 -17.49 6.78 19.57
C ASP A 54 -18.00 5.81 18.51
N LYS A 55 -17.60 6.05 17.25
CA LYS A 55 -17.89 5.13 16.13
C LYS A 55 -16.96 3.93 16.15
N LEU A 56 -15.71 4.11 16.59
CA LEU A 56 -14.71 3.05 16.66
C LEU A 56 -15.14 1.93 17.60
N ILE A 57 -15.76 2.26 18.75
CA ILE A 57 -16.22 1.27 19.75
C ILE A 57 -17.15 0.22 19.13
N ASN A 58 -17.94 0.60 18.12
CA ASN A 58 -18.89 -0.28 17.44
C ASN A 58 -18.36 -0.80 16.07
N ASN A 59 -17.11 -0.53 15.72
CA ASN A 59 -16.55 -0.89 14.43
C ASN A 59 -16.09 -2.36 14.40
N ARG A 60 -16.89 -3.21 13.74
CA ARG A 60 -16.56 -4.64 13.59
C ARG A 60 -15.29 -4.89 12.81
N LEU A 61 -15.00 -4.11 11.78
CA LEU A 61 -13.79 -4.31 10.97
C LEU A 61 -12.51 -4.09 11.79
N TRP A 62 -12.52 -3.12 12.71
CA TRP A 62 -11.40 -2.88 13.62
C TRP A 62 -11.17 -4.05 14.59
N PHE A 63 -12.22 -4.50 15.28
CA PHE A 63 -12.10 -5.51 16.33
C PHE A 63 -12.06 -6.96 15.82
N ASN A 64 -12.73 -7.25 14.70
CA ASN A 64 -12.87 -8.60 14.18
C ASN A 64 -12.02 -8.85 12.93
N GLY A 65 -11.47 -7.79 12.32
CA GLY A 65 -10.76 -7.86 11.05
C GLY A 65 -11.69 -8.07 9.86
N SER A 66 -11.10 -8.10 8.67
CA SER A 66 -11.81 -8.41 7.42
C SER A 66 -12.14 -9.90 7.35
N THR A 67 -13.36 -10.23 6.93
CA THR A 67 -13.76 -11.61 6.65
C THR A 67 -13.02 -12.21 5.46
N LEU A 68 -12.44 -11.38 4.58
CA LEU A 68 -11.65 -11.82 3.42
C LEU A 68 -10.37 -12.57 3.80
N LEU A 69 -9.84 -12.35 5.00
CA LEU A 69 -8.68 -13.08 5.51
C LEU A 69 -9.05 -14.45 6.09
N SER A 70 -10.31 -14.62 6.49
CA SER A 70 -10.83 -15.85 7.10
C SER A 70 -11.26 -16.86 6.05
N ASP A 71 -11.77 -16.37 4.92
CA ASP A 71 -12.11 -17.22 3.78
C ASP A 71 -10.84 -17.55 2.99
N SER A 72 -10.57 -18.83 2.73
CA SER A 72 -9.41 -19.32 1.96
C SER A 72 -9.38 -18.86 0.49
N VAL A 73 -10.24 -17.92 0.11
CA VAL A 73 -10.43 -17.37 -1.22
C VAL A 73 -9.95 -15.92 -1.21
N TYR A 74 -8.64 -15.72 -1.00
CA TYR A 74 -8.06 -14.43 -1.31
C TYR A 74 -8.08 -14.27 -2.84
N PRO A 75 -8.74 -13.23 -3.40
CA PRO A 75 -8.72 -13.04 -4.83
C PRO A 75 -7.28 -12.76 -5.23
N LYS A 76 -6.71 -13.69 -6.01
CA LYS A 76 -5.44 -13.49 -6.72
C LYS A 76 -5.68 -12.44 -7.80
N ASN A 77 -5.89 -11.21 -7.40
CA ASN A 77 -5.99 -10.08 -8.30
C ASN A 77 -4.61 -9.86 -8.91
N VAL A 78 -4.33 -10.61 -9.98
CA VAL A 78 -3.21 -10.36 -10.88
C VAL A 78 -3.56 -9.06 -11.59
N ILE A 79 -3.17 -7.92 -11.02
CA ILE A 79 -3.35 -6.63 -11.71
C ILE A 79 -2.41 -6.62 -12.91
N PRO A 80 -2.91 -6.45 -14.16
CA PRO A 80 -2.05 -6.28 -15.32
C PRO A 80 -1.22 -5.00 -15.15
N MET A 81 0.10 -5.15 -15.03
CA MET A 81 1.06 -4.05 -14.78
C MET A 81 1.01 -2.87 -15.77
N SER A 82 0.32 -3.01 -16.90
CA SER A 82 0.47 -2.10 -18.05
C SER A 82 -0.33 -0.79 -17.96
N ASN A 83 -1.47 -0.76 -17.27
CA ASN A 83 -2.38 0.39 -17.32
C ASN A 83 -2.19 1.38 -16.16
N GLU A 84 -2.02 0.92 -14.91
CA GLU A 84 -1.83 1.80 -13.75
C GLU A 84 -0.48 2.55 -13.76
N TYR A 85 0.58 1.96 -14.34
CA TYR A 85 1.92 2.58 -14.37
C TYR A 85 1.93 3.92 -15.12
N LYS A 86 1.10 4.07 -16.15
CA LYS A 86 1.00 5.30 -16.95
C LYS A 86 0.33 6.43 -16.16
N GLU A 87 -0.74 6.13 -15.45
CA GLU A 87 -1.46 7.09 -14.60
C GLU A 87 -0.60 7.50 -13.40
N PHE A 88 0.06 6.55 -12.75
CA PHE A 88 0.94 6.82 -11.63
C PHE A 88 2.13 7.72 -12.00
N LYS A 89 2.80 7.44 -13.13
CA LYS A 89 3.92 8.28 -13.61
C LYS A 89 3.45 9.70 -13.94
N ALA A 90 2.21 9.86 -14.39
CA ALA A 90 1.62 11.18 -14.64
C ALA A 90 1.32 11.93 -13.33
N GLU A 91 0.88 11.24 -12.28
CA GLU A 91 0.57 11.82 -10.97
C GLU A 91 1.83 12.25 -10.21
N PHE A 92 2.90 11.44 -10.23
CA PHE A 92 4.19 11.81 -9.63
C PHE A 92 4.80 13.06 -10.27
N LYS A 93 4.64 13.21 -11.59
CA LYS A 93 5.13 14.39 -12.33
C LYS A 93 4.36 15.67 -11.98
N LYS A 94 3.13 15.57 -11.46
CA LYS A 94 2.35 16.72 -10.97
C LYS A 94 2.83 17.23 -9.61
N CYS A 95 3.41 16.37 -8.77
CA CYS A 95 3.88 16.74 -7.42
C CYS A 95 5.30 17.36 -7.38
N GLN A 96 5.95 17.62 -8.53
CA GLN A 96 7.30 18.21 -8.58
C GLN A 96 7.33 19.73 -8.82
N CYS A 97 6.23 20.46 -8.63
CA CYS A 97 6.26 21.93 -8.59
C CYS A 97 5.91 22.44 -7.19
N GLY A 98 6.92 22.88 -6.44
CA GLY A 98 6.76 23.65 -5.20
C GLY A 98 8.00 23.60 -4.32
N GLU A 99 8.67 24.75 -4.17
CA GLU A 99 9.90 25.01 -3.42
C GLU A 99 9.96 24.39 -2.00
N PRO A 100 11.17 24.13 -1.46
CA PRO A 100 11.33 23.59 -0.12
C PRO A 100 10.88 24.63 0.92
N LYS A 101 9.67 24.46 1.47
CA LYS A 101 9.28 25.17 2.69
C LYS A 101 10.03 24.54 3.85
N THR A 102 10.98 25.29 4.40
CA THR A 102 11.63 24.99 5.68
C THR A 102 10.56 24.83 6.76
N PHE A 103 10.38 23.63 7.30
CA PHE A 103 9.58 23.43 8.50
C PHE A 103 10.38 23.95 9.69
N SER A 104 10.04 25.15 10.16
CA SER A 104 10.44 25.65 11.48
C SER A 104 9.65 24.87 12.54
N CYS A 105 10.36 24.09 13.35
CA CYS A 105 9.80 23.45 14.54
C CYS A 105 9.66 24.51 15.65
N PHE A 106 8.46 24.66 16.22
CA PHE A 106 8.23 25.31 17.52
C PHE A 106 7.90 24.23 18.53
#